data_AF-A0A822B0R8-F1
#
_entry.id   AF-A0A822B0R8-F1
#
_cell.length_a   1.000
_cell.length_b   1.000
_cell.length_c   1.000
_cell.angle_alpha   90.00
_cell.angle_beta   90.00
_cell.angle_gamma   90.00
#
_symmetry.space_group_name_H-M   'P 1'
#
loop_
_entity.id
_entity.type
_entity.pdbx_description
1 polymer ?
#
loop_
_entity_poly.entity_id
_entity_poly.type
_entity_poly.pdbx_seq_one_letter_code
_entity_poly.pdbx_strand_id
1 'polypeptide(L)'
;KFADEDKKVKDRVDAKNELESYAYSLKTQLSDKEKLGSKLSDTDKQTIEEAVEEQIKWIESNQDADIDTLKEHKKQLEEIVTPIITKLYGQGDSTSGVPRESSYEHDGESL
;
A
#
# COMPACT_ATOMS: atom_id res chain seq x y z
N LYS A 1 31.03 -7.93 -13.24
CA LYS A 1 31.00 -6.47 -13.06
C LYS A 1 29.74 -5.84 -13.65
N PHE A 2 29.31 -6.21 -14.87
CA PHE A 2 28.05 -5.73 -15.45
C PHE A 2 26.80 -6.24 -14.71
N ALA A 3 26.74 -7.54 -14.38
CA ALA A 3 25.57 -8.15 -13.74
C ALA A 3 25.14 -7.54 -12.37
N ASP A 4 26.06 -6.98 -11.59
CA ASP A 4 25.74 -6.38 -10.28
C ASP A 4 25.15 -4.97 -10.44
N GLU A 5 25.69 -4.20 -11.38
CA GLU A 5 25.22 -2.84 -11.68
C GLU A 5 23.88 -2.88 -12.43
N ASP A 6 23.72 -3.80 -13.39
CA ASP A 6 22.43 -4.05 -14.05
C ASP A 6 21.35 -4.45 -13.04
N LYS A 7 21.70 -5.27 -12.04
CA LYS A 7 20.79 -5.66 -10.97
C LYS A 7 20.37 -4.47 -10.10
N LYS A 8 21.32 -3.62 -9.68
CA LYS A 8 20.99 -2.42 -8.88
C LYS A 8 20.08 -1.46 -9.63
N VAL A 9 20.34 -1.23 -10.92
CA VAL A 9 19.49 -0.36 -11.74
C VAL A 9 18.09 -0.95 -11.85
N LYS A 10 17.97 -2.26 -12.09
CA LYS A 10 16.69 -2.96 -12.13
C LYS A 10 15.94 -2.82 -10.80
N ASP A 11 16.59 -3.16 -9.69
CA ASP A 11 15.98 -3.13 -8.35
C ASP A 11 15.54 -1.71 -7.97
N ARG A 12 16.28 -0.67 -8.39
CA ARG A 12 15.90 0.74 -8.24
C ARG A 12 14.64 1.08 -9.03
N VAL A 13 14.58 0.68 -10.29
CA VAL A 13 13.42 0.89 -11.15
C VAL A 13 12.18 0.17 -10.60
N ASP A 14 12.33 -1.07 -10.16
CA ASP A 14 11.25 -1.85 -9.56
C ASP A 14 10.75 -1.17 -8.27
N ALA A 15 11.63 -0.76 -7.36
CA ALA A 15 11.26 -0.06 -6.13
C ALA A 15 10.53 1.28 -6.40
N LYS A 16 10.98 2.02 -7.42
CA LYS A 16 10.33 3.28 -7.82
C LYS A 16 8.93 3.02 -8.38
N ASN A 17 8.79 2.02 -9.27
CA ASN A 17 7.50 1.62 -9.83
C ASN A 17 6.52 1.17 -8.75
N GLU A 18 6.99 0.44 -7.73
CA GLU A 18 6.14 0.03 -6.61
C GLU A 18 5.57 1.23 -5.85
N LEU A 19 6.42 2.21 -5.51
CA LEU A 19 5.99 3.42 -4.83
C LEU A 19 5.03 4.24 -5.69
N GLU A 20 5.37 4.48 -6.96
CA GLU A 20 4.52 5.22 -7.90
C GLU A 20 3.16 4.52 -8.05
N SER A 21 3.17 3.21 -8.33
CA SER A 21 1.94 2.45 -8.53
C SER A 21 1.05 2.45 -7.29
N TYR A 22 1.63 2.33 -6.09
CA TYR A 22 0.88 2.40 -4.84
C TYR A 22 0.25 3.79 -4.63
N ALA A 23 1.03 4.86 -4.79
CA ALA A 23 0.55 6.23 -4.64
C ALA A 23 -0.59 6.55 -5.64
N TYR A 24 -0.41 6.21 -6.93
CA TYR A 24 -1.44 6.44 -7.94
C TYR A 24 -2.69 5.57 -7.72
N SER A 25 -2.52 4.31 -7.30
CA SER A 25 -3.64 3.44 -6.96
C SER A 25 -4.49 4.04 -5.83
N LEU A 26 -3.85 4.56 -4.78
CA LEU A 26 -4.55 5.25 -3.68
C LEU A 26 -5.28 6.50 -4.18
N LYS A 27 -4.62 7.33 -4.99
CA LYS A 27 -5.24 8.53 -5.59
C LYS A 27 -6.52 8.19 -6.36
N THR A 28 -6.46 7.13 -7.18
CA THR A 28 -7.63 6.64 -7.92
C THR A 28 -8.72 6.15 -6.96
N GLN A 29 -8.39 5.37 -5.94
CA GLN A 29 -9.37 4.85 -4.98
C GLN A 29 -10.04 5.93 -4.13
N LEU A 30 -9.33 7.02 -3.80
CA LEU A 30 -9.85 8.18 -3.05
C LEU A 30 -10.78 9.04 -3.91
N SER A 31 -10.51 9.11 -5.21
CA SER A 31 -11.36 9.83 -6.18
C SER A 31 -12.63 9.05 -6.55
N ASP A 32 -12.60 7.73 -6.37
CA ASP A 32 -13.69 6.82 -6.69
C ASP A 32 -14.74 6.77 -5.57
N LYS A 33 -15.95 7.24 -5.87
CA LYS A 33 -17.10 7.29 -4.94
C LYS A 33 -17.70 5.91 -4.64
N GLU A 34 -17.22 4.84 -5.26
CA GLU A 34 -17.64 3.47 -4.97
C GLU A 34 -16.58 2.71 -4.15
N LYS A 35 -15.40 3.31 -3.92
CA LYS A 35 -14.27 2.70 -3.19
C LYS A 35 -13.97 3.45 -1.88
N LEU A 36 -12.72 3.84 -1.67
CA LEU A 36 -12.28 4.51 -0.44
C LEU A 36 -12.90 5.90 -0.33
N GLY A 37 -13.12 6.58 -1.46
CA GLY A 37 -13.65 7.95 -1.51
C GLY A 37 -15.03 8.14 -0.88
N SER A 38 -15.85 7.09 -0.74
CA SER A 38 -17.16 7.15 -0.06
C SER A 38 -17.19 6.46 1.31
N LYS A 39 -16.12 5.76 1.67
CA LYS A 39 -16.01 4.98 2.90
C LYS A 39 -15.26 5.73 4.01
N LEU A 40 -14.31 6.57 3.62
CA LEU A 40 -13.49 7.35 4.54
C LEU A 40 -14.18 8.64 4.99
N SER A 41 -13.85 9.10 6.19
CA SER A 41 -14.18 10.46 6.62
C SER A 41 -13.42 11.49 5.78
N ASP A 42 -13.92 12.72 5.65
CA ASP A 42 -13.23 13.78 4.92
C ASP A 42 -11.81 14.03 5.46
N THR A 43 -11.62 13.93 6.78
CA THR A 43 -10.30 14.09 7.43
C THR A 43 -9.35 12.96 7.06
N ASP A 44 -9.79 11.71 7.16
CA ASP A 44 -8.96 10.54 6.82
C ASP A 44 -8.62 10.54 5.32
N LYS A 45 -9.60 10.91 4.49
CA LYS A 45 -9.42 11.04 3.05
C LYS A 45 -8.38 12.11 2.71
N GLN A 46 -8.53 13.32 3.25
CA GLN A 46 -7.58 14.42 3.01
C GLN A 46 -6.17 14.05 3.47
N THR A 47 -6.03 13.39 4.62
CA THR A 47 -4.73 12.94 5.14
C THR A 47 -4.01 12.02 4.14
N ILE A 48 -4.74 11.05 3.55
CA ILE A 48 -4.14 10.17 2.54
C ILE A 48 -3.87 10.93 1.24
N GLU A 49 -4.78 11.81 0.79
CA GLU A 49 -4.60 12.61 -0.42
C GLU A 49 -3.33 13.46 -0.33
N GLU A 50 -3.13 14.20 0.76
CA GLU A 50 -1.94 15.03 0.98
C GLU A 50 -0.66 14.19 0.98
N ALA A 51 -0.64 13.05 1.69
CA ALA A 51 0.50 12.15 1.72
C ALA A 51 0.83 11.58 0.33
N VAL A 52 -0.18 11.14 -0.42
CA VAL A 52 0.00 10.63 -1.78
C VAL A 52 0.54 11.71 -2.72
N GLU A 53 0.01 12.94 -2.66
CA GLU A 53 0.48 14.04 -3.50
C GLU A 53 1.91 14.47 -3.17
N GLU A 54 2.28 14.47 -1.90
CA GLU A 54 3.66 14.72 -1.47
C GLU A 54 4.62 13.67 -2.05
N GLN A 55 4.27 12.39 -1.93
CA GLN A 55 5.10 11.30 -2.44
C GLN A 55 5.23 11.36 -3.97
N ILE A 56 4.15 11.63 -4.72
CA ILE A 56 4.22 11.79 -6.18
C ILE A 56 5.17 12.92 -6.57
N LYS A 57 5.02 14.11 -5.97
CA LYS A 57 5.89 15.26 -6.23
C LYS A 57 7.35 14.96 -5.89
N TRP A 58 7.57 14.24 -4.79
CA TRP A 58 8.91 13.83 -4.39
C TRP A 58 9.53 12.88 -5.42
N ILE A 59 8.81 11.87 -5.90
CA ILE A 59 9.30 10.93 -6.93
C ILE A 59 9.63 11.66 -8.24
N GLU A 60 8.77 12.59 -8.66
CA GLU A 60 9.00 13.41 -9.86
C GLU A 60 10.28 14.24 -9.76
N SER A 61 10.60 14.74 -8.56
CA SER A 61 11.80 15.54 -8.30
C SER A 61 13.06 14.70 -8.01
N ASN A 62 12.89 13.42 -7.66
CA ASN A 62 13.97 12.53 -7.19
C ASN A 62 14.00 11.23 -8.01
N GLN A 63 13.96 11.33 -9.34
CA GLN A 63 13.89 10.16 -10.24
C GLN A 63 15.08 9.19 -10.12
N ASP A 64 16.21 9.67 -9.60
CA ASP A 64 17.44 8.92 -9.40
C ASP A 64 17.70 8.50 -7.95
N ALA A 65 16.69 8.63 -7.06
CA ALA A 65 16.81 8.19 -5.67
C ALA A 65 17.23 6.71 -5.57
N ASP A 66 18.04 6.42 -4.55
CA ASP A 66 18.48 5.05 -4.29
C ASP A 66 17.34 4.15 -3.78
N ILE A 67 17.50 2.84 -3.94
CA ILE A 67 16.55 1.80 -3.53
C ILE A 67 16.12 1.98 -2.06
N ASP A 68 17.06 2.25 -1.16
CA ASP A 68 16.74 2.37 0.27
C ASP A 68 15.86 3.59 0.56
N THR A 69 16.13 4.71 -0.12
CA THR A 69 15.30 5.93 -0.02
C THR A 69 13.90 5.68 -0.60
N LEU A 70 13.79 5.02 -1.75
CA LEU A 70 12.49 4.68 -2.35
C LEU A 70 11.65 3.79 -1.42
N LYS A 71 12.28 2.82 -0.75
CA LYS A 71 11.62 1.94 0.24
C LYS A 71 11.17 2.69 1.48
N GLU A 72 11.98 3.62 2.00
CA GLU A 72 11.59 4.44 3.16
C GLU A 72 10.37 5.32 2.82
N HIS A 73 10.37 5.95 1.64
CA HIS A 73 9.24 6.75 1.18
C HIS A 73 7.94 5.91 1.03
N LYS A 74 8.06 4.68 0.51
CA LYS A 74 6.94 3.72 0.48
C LYS A 74 6.44 3.39 1.88
N LYS A 75 7.35 3.07 2.79
CA LYS A 75 7.00 2.74 4.18
C LYS A 75 6.31 3.92 4.88
N GLN A 76 6.81 5.14 4.71
CA GLN A 76 6.18 6.35 5.27
C GLN A 76 4.73 6.51 4.79
N LEU A 77 4.48 6.27 3.50
CA LEU A 77 3.11 6.29 2.96
C LEU A 77 2.26 5.17 3.57
N GLU A 78 2.80 3.96 3.67
CA GLU A 78 2.12 2.81 4.28
C GLU A 78 1.80 3.05 5.77
N GLU A 79 2.67 3.70 6.53
CA GLU A 79 2.46 4.01 7.96
C GLU A 79 1.32 5.01 8.18
N ILE A 80 1.02 5.86 7.19
CA ILE A 80 -0.14 6.77 7.21
C ILE A 80 -1.41 6.02 6.77
N VAL A 81 -1.33 5.28 5.67
CA VAL A 81 -2.49 4.66 5.02
C VAL A 81 -3.02 3.45 5.81
N THR A 82 -2.12 2.56 6.24
CA THR A 82 -2.45 1.30 6.90
C THR A 82 -3.37 1.46 8.12
N PRO A 83 -3.10 2.34 9.11
CA PRO A 83 -3.98 2.49 10.26
C PRO A 83 -5.36 3.02 9.89
N ILE A 84 -5.46 3.91 8.89
CA ILE A 84 -6.73 4.47 8.42
C ILE A 84 -7.59 3.37 7.77
N ILE A 85 -6.99 2.59 6.86
CA ILE A 85 -7.65 1.48 6.18
C ILE A 85 -8.03 0.37 7.17
N THR A 86 -7.14 0.05 8.11
CA THR A 86 -7.41 -0.93 9.18
C THR A 86 -8.58 -0.49 10.04
N LYS A 87 -8.64 0.78 10.44
CA LYS A 87 -9.78 1.34 11.18
C LYS A 87 -11.07 1.25 10.37
N LEU A 88 -11.03 1.56 9.07
CA LEU A 88 -12.19 1.49 8.19
C LEU A 88 -12.78 0.07 8.14
N TYR A 89 -11.95 -0.95 7.92
CA TYR A 89 -12.40 -2.34 7.83
C TYR A 89 -12.68 -2.97 9.20
N GLY A 90 -11.94 -2.59 10.24
CA GLY A 90 -12.19 -3.03 11.62
C GLY A 90 -13.47 -2.44 12.22
N GLN A 91 -13.88 -1.26 11.76
CA GLN A 91 -15.20 -0.69 12.10
C GLN A 91 -16.34 -1.39 11.33
N GLY A 92 -16.03 -2.14 10.28
CA GLY A 92 -16.96 -2.99 9.53
C GLY A 92 -17.26 -4.35 10.16
N ASP A 93 -16.50 -4.78 11.19
CA ASP A 93 -16.64 -6.12 11.82
C ASP A 93 -17.56 -6.14 13.06
N SER A 94 -18.28 -5.05 13.35
CA SER A 94 -19.24 -5.03 14.47
C SER A 94 -20.68 -5.44 14.10
N THR A 95 -20.95 -5.85 12.86
CA THR A 95 -22.28 -6.34 12.46
C THR A 95 -22.20 -7.48 11.44
N SER A 96 -21.97 -8.71 11.90
CA SER A 96 -22.64 -9.96 11.46
C SER A 96 -21.86 -11.15 12.02
N GLY A 97 -22.37 -11.75 13.10
CA GLY A 97 -21.69 -12.81 13.81
C GLY A 97 -21.68 -14.14 13.08
N VAL A 98 -20.60 -14.90 13.26
CA VAL A 98 -20.60 -16.23 13.90
C VAL A 98 -19.16 -16.58 14.32
N PRO A 99 -18.99 -17.31 15.43
CA PRO A 99 -17.71 -17.46 16.13
C PRO A 99 -16.75 -18.43 15.45
N ARG A 100 -15.46 -18.17 15.68
CA ARG A 100 -14.31 -19.08 15.57
C ARG A 100 -14.66 -20.51 16.02
N GLU A 101 -14.75 -21.44 15.08
CA GLU A 101 -14.62 -22.89 15.29
C GLU A 101 -13.59 -23.39 14.28
N SER A 102 -12.39 -23.77 14.73
CA SER A 102 -12.03 -25.10 15.23
C SER A 102 -11.39 -25.92 14.10
N SER A 103 -10.15 -26.33 14.41
CA SER A 103 -9.33 -27.45 13.94
C SER A 103 -9.99 -28.60 13.14
N TYR A 104 -9.12 -29.42 12.56
CA TYR A 104 -9.31 -30.71 11.83
C TYR A 104 -9.37 -30.53 10.29
N GLU A 105 -8.57 -31.18 9.44
CA GLU A 105 -7.59 -32.26 9.60
C GLU A 105 -6.61 -32.24 8.42
N HIS A 106 -5.33 -32.50 8.72
CA HIS A 106 -4.32 -32.88 7.75
C HIS A 106 -4.48 -34.37 7.52
N ASP A 107 -5.02 -34.77 6.38
CA ASP A 107 -4.89 -36.14 5.91
C ASP A 107 -4.29 -36.12 4.51
N GLY A 108 -3.03 -36.50 4.47
CA GLY A 108 -2.40 -36.95 3.25
C GLY A 108 -2.55 -38.46 3.20
N GLU A 109 -3.19 -38.97 2.16
CA GLU A 109 -2.94 -40.32 1.72
C GLU A 109 -2.70 -40.31 0.21
N SER A 110 -1.45 -40.65 -0.11
CA SER A 110 -0.97 -41.03 -1.42
C SER A 110 -1.20 -42.53 -1.56
N LEU A 111 -1.99 -42.98 -2.53
CA LEU A 111 -1.80 -44.24 -3.24
C LEU A 111 -2.43 -44.15 -4.65
#